data_AF-A0A9E4H3R3-F1
#
_entry.id   AF-A0A9E4H3R3-F1
#
_cell.length_a   1.000
_cell.length_b   1.000
_cell.length_c   1.000
_cell.angle_alpha   90.00
_cell.angle_beta   90.00
_cell.angle_gamma   90.00
#
_symmetry.space_group_name_H-M   'P 1'
#
loop_
_entity.id
_entity.type
_entity.pdbx_description
1 polymer ?
#
loop_
_entity_poly.entity_id
_entity_poly.type
_entity_poly.pdbx_seq_one_letter_code
_entity_poly.pdbx_strand_id
1 'polypeptide(L)'
;MGIATATAFINSLFIWIPFLLMLSIFSFYNVLIGVRALRFYRGGRPNAIDNAVHAVAILFAAALFGYGIYGYATSPQNFVWVLSLVFGALGMFGITKNFRMIRKPHDRATWMRFHISGMLSGYIAAVTAFSATSPDFLPGLVQWLWPTVLFTPVIARHQRRVFKLSLATVLSALILLPTTLQAAQPYGIASSVFAIPAQAKKLSLTITVTSNKNDGTVYLRLMNEKNEKVDECVAKVVDGKAVCQFEGLTPGQYAAAAFQDLNDDGEMNANMFGMPVEPYGFSNNARGQFGPPSFDDQLFDLQSNESNTFEVK
;
A
#
# COMPACT_ATOMS: atom_id res chain seq x y z
N MET A 1 5.04 18.43 0.78
CA MET A 1 4.37 17.94 -0.44
C MET A 1 5.29 17.93 -1.66
N GLY A 2 5.99 19.02 -2.00
CA GLY A 2 6.88 19.04 -3.17
C GLY A 2 7.93 17.91 -3.21
N ILE A 3 8.56 17.61 -2.07
CA ILE A 3 9.50 16.48 -1.92
C ILE A 3 8.78 15.15 -2.20
N ALA A 4 7.64 14.90 -1.54
CA ALA A 4 6.87 13.66 -1.71
C ALA A 4 6.41 13.45 -3.17
N THR A 5 5.95 14.51 -3.85
CA THR A 5 5.63 14.45 -5.29
C THR A 5 6.85 14.09 -6.12
N ALA A 6 8.00 14.75 -5.88
CA ALA A 6 9.22 14.51 -6.65
C ALA A 6 9.71 13.07 -6.48
N THR A 7 9.74 12.55 -5.25
CA THR A 7 10.10 11.15 -5.00
C THR A 7 9.11 10.17 -5.62
N ALA A 8 7.80 10.42 -5.51
CA ALA A 8 6.79 9.54 -6.12
C ALA A 8 6.87 9.54 -7.65
N PHE A 9 7.08 10.72 -8.26
CA PHE A 9 7.28 10.86 -9.69
C PHE A 9 8.52 10.08 -10.16
N ILE A 10 9.67 10.32 -9.52
CA ILE A 10 10.92 9.63 -9.82
C ILE A 10 10.76 8.11 -9.68
N ASN A 11 10.23 7.65 -8.54
CA ASN A 11 10.05 6.22 -8.28
C ASN A 11 9.10 5.56 -9.29
N SER A 12 8.05 6.28 -9.70
CA SER A 12 7.09 5.78 -10.70
C SER A 12 7.71 5.59 -12.08
N LEU A 13 8.78 6.32 -12.42
CA LEU A 13 9.52 6.15 -13.67
C LEU A 13 10.53 4.99 -13.59
N PHE A 14 11.14 4.76 -12.42
CA PHE A 14 12.12 3.69 -12.21
C PHE A 14 11.50 2.29 -12.12
N ILE A 15 10.43 2.15 -11.33
CA ILE A 15 9.77 0.84 -11.09
C ILE A 15 8.55 0.65 -12.02
N TRP A 16 8.26 1.66 -12.86
CA TRP A 16 7.07 1.73 -13.72
C TRP A 16 5.78 1.36 -12.98
N ILE A 17 5.33 2.28 -12.12
CA ILE A 17 4.06 2.16 -11.41
C ILE A 17 3.13 3.28 -11.90
N PRO A 18 2.35 3.06 -12.98
CA PRO A 18 1.53 4.10 -13.61
C PRO A 18 0.59 4.78 -12.62
N PHE A 19 0.09 4.03 -11.64
CA PHE A 19 -0.77 4.53 -10.58
C PHE A 19 -0.12 5.63 -9.73
N LEU A 20 1.14 5.43 -9.30
CA LEU A 20 1.88 6.43 -8.53
C LEU A 20 2.21 7.66 -9.37
N LEU A 21 2.53 7.46 -10.65
CA LEU A 21 2.75 8.56 -11.59
C LEU A 21 1.50 9.45 -11.67
N MET A 22 0.32 8.83 -11.87
CA MET A 22 -0.96 9.54 -11.94
C MET A 22 -1.27 10.31 -10.65
N LEU A 23 -1.15 9.66 -9.48
CA LEU A 23 -1.44 10.30 -8.20
C LEU A 23 -0.46 11.42 -7.87
N SER A 24 0.83 11.28 -8.23
CA SER A 24 1.83 12.31 -7.98
C SER A 24 1.51 13.62 -8.72
N ILE A 25 1.18 13.51 -10.01
CA ILE A 25 0.86 14.66 -10.87
C ILE A 25 -0.48 15.28 -10.46
N PHE A 26 -1.49 14.45 -10.19
CA PHE A 26 -2.79 14.92 -9.76
C PHE A 26 -2.74 15.63 -8.40
N SER A 27 -2.04 15.05 -7.41
CA SER A 27 -1.85 15.66 -6.09
C SER A 27 -1.09 16.98 -6.19
N PHE A 28 -0.01 17.00 -6.98
CA PHE A 28 0.79 18.20 -7.20
C PHE A 28 -0.03 19.33 -7.80
N TYR A 29 -0.82 19.06 -8.84
CA TYR A 29 -1.70 20.06 -9.45
C TYR A 29 -2.68 20.66 -8.43
N ASN A 30 -3.32 19.82 -7.61
CA ASN A 30 -4.30 20.25 -6.61
C ASN A 30 -3.67 21.14 -5.52
N VAL A 31 -2.50 20.75 -5.00
CA VAL A 31 -1.78 21.57 -4.02
C VAL A 31 -1.27 22.86 -4.65
N LEU A 32 -0.73 22.80 -5.86
CA LEU A 32 -0.22 23.97 -6.57
C LEU A 32 -1.34 25.00 -6.80
N ILE A 33 -2.51 24.56 -7.27
CA ILE A 33 -3.64 25.48 -7.49
C ILE A 33 -4.20 26.01 -6.17
N GLY A 34 -4.21 25.18 -5.12
CA GLY A 34 -4.57 25.59 -3.76
C GLY A 34 -3.64 26.69 -3.22
N VAL A 35 -2.32 26.53 -3.37
CA VAL A 35 -1.35 27.57 -2.96
C VAL A 35 -1.53 28.84 -3.80
N ARG A 36 -1.74 28.71 -5.11
CA ARG A 36 -1.96 29.86 -6.00
C ARG A 36 -3.25 30.62 -5.68
N ALA A 37 -4.25 29.97 -5.07
CA ALA A 37 -5.47 30.62 -4.57
C ALA A 37 -5.17 31.76 -3.58
N LEU A 38 -4.10 31.65 -2.78
CA LEU A 38 -3.70 32.71 -1.83
C LEU A 38 -3.23 33.98 -2.53
N ARG A 39 -2.69 33.87 -3.75
CA ARG A 39 -2.34 35.04 -4.56
C ARG A 39 -3.59 35.80 -4.99
N PHE A 40 -4.64 35.08 -5.40
CA PHE A 40 -5.92 35.67 -5.76
C PHE A 40 -6.67 36.23 -4.55
N TYR A 41 -6.57 35.57 -3.39
CA TYR A 41 -7.03 36.11 -2.11
C TYR A 41 -6.43 37.50 -1.80
N ARG A 42 -5.15 37.71 -2.17
CA ARG A 42 -4.42 38.99 -2.02
C ARG A 42 -4.69 39.98 -3.17
N GLY A 43 -5.63 39.71 -4.06
CA GLY A 43 -5.98 40.60 -5.18
C GLY A 43 -5.11 40.42 -6.44
N GLY A 44 -4.26 39.40 -6.48
CA GLY A 44 -3.50 39.05 -7.68
C GLY A 44 -4.44 38.61 -8.82
N ARG A 45 -3.97 38.76 -10.07
CA ARG A 45 -4.68 38.28 -11.26
C ARG A 45 -3.98 37.06 -11.87
N PRO A 46 -4.72 36.17 -12.57
CA PRO A 46 -4.13 35.07 -13.30
C PRO A 46 -3.05 35.55 -14.28
N ASN A 47 -1.93 34.83 -14.35
CA ASN A 47 -0.82 35.14 -15.24
C ASN A 47 -0.46 33.94 -16.14
N ALA A 48 0.61 34.09 -16.93
CA ALA A 48 1.07 33.04 -17.84
C ALA A 48 1.35 31.70 -17.14
N ILE A 49 1.85 31.72 -15.89
CA ILE A 49 2.12 30.50 -15.12
C ILE A 49 0.82 29.76 -14.79
N ASP A 50 -0.25 30.49 -14.43
CA ASP A 50 -1.57 29.87 -14.21
C ASP A 50 -2.05 29.13 -15.46
N ASN A 51 -1.88 29.75 -16.62
CA ASN A 51 -2.28 29.16 -17.90
C ASN A 51 -1.44 27.92 -18.23
N ALA A 52 -0.12 28.00 -18.07
CA ALA A 52 0.79 26.89 -18.31
C ALA A 52 0.46 25.68 -17.42
N VAL A 53 0.23 25.91 -16.12
CA VAL A 53 -0.13 24.84 -15.17
C VAL A 53 -1.41 24.12 -15.59
N HIS A 54 -2.46 24.85 -15.99
CA HIS A 54 -3.70 24.21 -16.46
C HIS A 54 -3.53 23.52 -17.80
N ALA A 55 -2.76 24.10 -18.73
CA ALA A 55 -2.49 23.51 -20.04
C ALA A 55 -1.74 22.18 -19.91
N VAL A 56 -0.69 22.14 -19.09
CA VAL A 56 0.06 20.90 -18.82
C VAL A 56 -0.84 19.88 -18.13
N ALA A 57 -1.60 20.29 -17.12
CA ALA A 57 -2.48 19.37 -16.39
C ALA A 57 -3.60 18.80 -17.28
N ILE A 58 -4.21 19.61 -18.16
CA ILE A 58 -5.28 19.13 -19.05
C ILE A 58 -4.73 18.20 -20.12
N LEU A 59 -3.56 18.49 -20.68
CA LEU A 59 -2.89 17.60 -21.63
C LEU A 59 -2.56 16.25 -20.98
N PHE A 60 -2.06 16.27 -19.75
CA PHE A 60 -1.81 15.05 -18.99
C PHE A 60 -3.11 14.27 -18.72
N ALA A 61 -4.17 14.93 -18.25
CA ALA A 61 -5.45 14.28 -17.99
C ALA A 61 -6.08 13.68 -19.28
N ALA A 62 -5.92 14.36 -20.42
CA ALA A 62 -6.36 13.86 -21.72
C ALA A 62 -5.52 12.66 -22.19
N ALA A 63 -4.19 12.73 -22.04
CA ALA A 63 -3.30 11.61 -22.34
C ALA A 63 -3.62 10.39 -21.46
N LEU A 64 -3.90 10.61 -20.18
CA LEU A 64 -4.30 9.60 -19.23
C LEU A 64 -5.66 8.96 -19.62
N PHE A 65 -6.63 9.77 -20.03
CA PHE A 65 -7.90 9.28 -20.53
C PHE A 65 -7.72 8.43 -21.80
N GLY A 66 -6.91 8.90 -22.76
CA GLY A 66 -6.58 8.15 -23.96
C GLY A 66 -5.84 6.84 -23.67
N TYR A 67 -4.92 6.85 -22.70
CA TYR A 67 -4.24 5.64 -22.22
C TYR A 67 -5.23 4.64 -21.61
N GLY A 68 -6.27 5.11 -20.91
CA GLY A 68 -7.36 4.26 -20.44
C GLY A 68 -8.16 3.61 -21.57
N ILE A 69 -8.49 4.36 -22.63
CA ILE A 69 -9.16 3.80 -23.83
C ILE A 69 -8.27 2.73 -24.49
N TYR A 70 -6.99 3.04 -24.68
CA TYR A 70 -6.02 2.11 -25.26
C TYR A 70 -5.85 0.85 -24.41
N GLY A 71 -5.75 1.02 -23.09
CA GLY A 71 -5.62 -0.09 -22.14
C GLY A 71 -6.85 -1.00 -22.14
N TYR A 72 -8.05 -0.45 -22.25
CA TYR A 72 -9.28 -1.25 -22.41
C TYR A 72 -9.24 -2.09 -23.70
N ALA A 73 -8.76 -1.52 -24.80
CA ALA A 73 -8.71 -2.21 -26.09
C ALA A 73 -7.62 -3.29 -26.17
N THR A 74 -6.53 -3.15 -25.42
CA THR A 74 -5.34 -4.01 -25.53
C THR A 74 -5.12 -4.95 -24.34
N SER A 75 -5.63 -4.60 -23.16
CA SER A 75 -5.44 -5.35 -21.92
C SER A 75 -6.63 -5.14 -20.97
N PRO A 76 -7.86 -5.54 -21.37
CA PRO A 76 -9.08 -5.31 -20.57
C PRO A 76 -9.05 -5.98 -19.19
N GLN A 77 -8.21 -6.99 -19.03
CA GLN A 77 -7.88 -7.68 -17.79
C GLN A 77 -7.15 -6.81 -16.75
N ASN A 78 -6.46 -5.75 -17.16
CA ASN A 78 -5.66 -4.92 -16.26
C ASN A 78 -6.47 -3.76 -15.69
N PHE A 79 -6.71 -3.72 -14.38
CA PHE A 79 -7.50 -2.66 -13.74
C PHE A 79 -6.97 -1.22 -13.95
N VAL A 80 -5.71 -1.06 -14.35
CA VAL A 80 -5.09 0.25 -14.65
C VAL A 80 -5.87 1.04 -15.72
N TRP A 81 -6.53 0.39 -16.68
CA TRP A 81 -7.31 1.11 -17.70
C TRP A 81 -8.53 1.82 -17.08
N VAL A 82 -9.20 1.21 -16.10
CA VAL A 82 -10.35 1.78 -15.38
C VAL A 82 -9.91 3.04 -14.63
N LEU A 83 -8.81 2.92 -13.87
CA LEU A 83 -8.24 4.03 -13.13
C LEU A 83 -7.87 5.18 -14.08
N SER A 84 -7.22 4.87 -15.20
CA SER A 84 -6.81 5.87 -16.19
C SER A 84 -8.00 6.61 -16.81
N LEU A 85 -9.09 5.91 -17.15
CA LEU A 85 -10.31 6.54 -17.65
C LEU A 85 -10.96 7.44 -16.60
N VAL A 86 -11.14 6.93 -15.38
CA VAL A 86 -11.84 7.65 -14.31
C VAL A 86 -11.05 8.90 -13.90
N PHE A 87 -9.75 8.75 -13.62
CA PHE A 87 -8.90 9.88 -13.22
C PHE A 87 -8.67 10.85 -14.38
N GLY A 88 -8.55 10.37 -15.62
CA GLY A 88 -8.47 11.22 -16.80
C GLY A 88 -9.72 12.09 -16.99
N ALA A 89 -10.91 11.48 -16.91
CA ALA A 89 -12.18 12.19 -17.06
C ALA A 89 -12.44 13.18 -15.92
N LEU A 90 -12.29 12.74 -14.66
CA LEU A 90 -12.46 13.59 -13.48
C LEU A 90 -11.43 14.72 -13.47
N GLY A 91 -10.18 14.43 -13.86
CA GLY A 91 -9.13 15.42 -14.03
C GLY A 91 -9.51 16.48 -15.05
N MET A 92 -9.91 16.08 -16.25
CA MET A 92 -10.32 17.03 -17.28
C MET A 92 -11.47 17.93 -16.83
N PHE A 93 -12.50 17.35 -16.21
CA PHE A 93 -13.62 18.11 -15.66
C PHE A 93 -13.18 19.09 -14.56
N GLY A 94 -12.43 18.60 -13.58
CA GLY A 94 -11.97 19.40 -12.43
C GLY A 94 -11.03 20.53 -12.84
N ILE A 95 -10.05 20.25 -13.70
CA ILE A 95 -9.09 21.24 -14.22
C ILE A 95 -9.82 22.31 -15.02
N THR A 96 -10.78 21.93 -15.86
CA THR A 96 -11.57 22.89 -16.64
C THR A 96 -12.44 23.77 -15.74
N LYS A 97 -13.05 23.19 -14.69
CA LYS A 97 -13.82 23.94 -13.70
C LYS A 97 -12.92 24.95 -12.96
N ASN A 98 -11.73 24.53 -12.53
CA ASN A 98 -10.75 25.40 -11.87
C ASN A 98 -10.29 26.53 -12.80
N PHE A 99 -9.99 26.22 -14.06
CA PHE A 99 -9.59 27.18 -15.07
C PHE A 99 -10.65 28.27 -15.30
N ARG A 100 -11.95 27.89 -15.31
CA ARG A 100 -13.07 28.83 -15.41
C ARG A 100 -13.25 29.64 -14.13
N MET A 101 -13.07 29.01 -12.97
CA MET A 101 -13.20 29.66 -11.66
C MET A 101 -12.18 30.79 -11.49
N ILE A 102 -10.91 30.56 -11.84
CA ILE A 102 -9.86 31.58 -11.64
C ILE A 102 -10.02 32.84 -12.50
N ARG A 103 -10.86 32.79 -13.53
CA ARG A 103 -11.13 33.91 -14.45
C ARG A 103 -12.30 34.78 -14.03
N LYS A 104 -13.06 34.37 -13.01
CA LYS A 104 -14.22 35.12 -12.54
C LYS A 104 -13.84 35.87 -11.25
N PRO A 105 -14.43 37.05 -11.02
CA PRO A 105 -14.28 37.75 -9.77
C PRO A 105 -14.97 36.94 -8.66
N HIS A 106 -14.27 36.77 -7.55
CA HIS A 106 -14.72 36.01 -6.39
C HIS A 106 -14.32 36.72 -5.10
N ASP A 107 -15.09 36.51 -4.05
CA ASP A 107 -14.85 37.04 -2.71
C ASP A 107 -13.72 36.26 -1.99
N ARG A 108 -13.18 36.87 -0.94
CA ARG A 108 -12.08 36.29 -0.14
C ARG A 108 -12.42 34.92 0.44
N ALA A 109 -13.67 34.70 0.85
CA ALA A 109 -14.07 33.41 1.42
C ALA A 109 -14.08 32.30 0.36
N THR A 110 -14.43 32.60 -0.89
CA THR A 110 -14.32 31.63 -2.00
C THR A 110 -12.88 31.24 -2.27
N TRP A 111 -11.95 32.19 -2.27
CA TRP A 111 -10.52 31.88 -2.43
C TRP A 111 -9.96 31.04 -1.27
N MET A 112 -10.39 31.33 -0.04
CA MET A 112 -9.99 30.54 1.11
C MET A 112 -10.54 29.12 1.03
N ARG A 113 -11.81 28.94 0.65
CA ARG A 113 -12.38 27.61 0.39
C ARG A 113 -11.61 26.88 -0.71
N PHE A 114 -11.26 27.58 -1.78
CA PHE A 114 -10.50 27.00 -2.89
C PHE A 114 -9.10 26.56 -2.47
N HIS A 115 -8.42 27.37 -1.65
CA HIS A 115 -7.14 27.01 -1.02
C HIS A 115 -7.25 25.74 -0.18
N ILE A 116 -8.18 25.73 0.80
CA ILE A 116 -8.38 24.61 1.72
C ILE A 116 -8.73 23.34 0.94
N SER A 117 -9.64 23.44 -0.03
CA SER A 117 -10.01 22.31 -0.87
C SER A 117 -8.84 21.73 -1.66
N GLY A 118 -7.98 22.57 -2.24
CA GLY A 118 -6.79 22.11 -2.97
C GLY A 118 -5.74 21.45 -2.07
N MET A 119 -5.56 21.97 -0.85
CA MET A 119 -4.66 21.35 0.14
C MET A 119 -5.21 19.99 0.62
N LEU A 120 -6.51 19.93 0.90
CA LEU A 120 -7.17 18.72 1.37
C LEU A 120 -7.22 17.63 0.30
N SER A 121 -7.51 17.97 -0.96
CA SER A 121 -7.51 16.99 -2.06
C SER A 121 -6.11 16.44 -2.35
N GLY A 122 -5.08 17.30 -2.30
CA GLY A 122 -3.69 16.85 -2.41
C GLY A 122 -3.27 15.92 -1.27
N TYR A 123 -3.70 16.23 -0.04
CA TYR A 123 -3.46 15.37 1.13
C TYR A 123 -4.16 14.01 1.00
N ILE A 124 -5.44 13.99 0.64
CA ILE A 124 -6.19 12.73 0.40
C ILE A 124 -5.47 11.88 -0.65
N ALA A 125 -5.07 12.47 -1.78
CA ALA A 125 -4.34 11.75 -2.82
C ALA A 125 -3.01 11.15 -2.31
N ALA A 126 -2.27 11.87 -1.45
CA ALA A 126 -1.02 11.37 -0.87
C ALA A 126 -1.24 10.22 0.12
N VAL A 127 -2.27 10.33 0.98
CA VAL A 127 -2.62 9.26 1.93
C VAL A 127 -3.16 8.03 1.20
N THR A 128 -3.96 8.21 0.14
CA THR A 128 -4.42 7.11 -0.72
C THR A 128 -3.26 6.45 -1.44
N ALA A 129 -2.29 7.21 -1.96
CA ALA A 129 -1.09 6.67 -2.59
C ALA A 129 -0.30 5.79 -1.61
N PHE A 130 0.01 6.33 -0.43
CA PHE A 130 0.71 5.60 0.64
C PHE A 130 -0.03 4.32 1.00
N SER A 131 -1.34 4.43 1.26
CA SER A 131 -2.14 3.27 1.66
C SER A 131 -2.15 2.21 0.55
N ALA A 132 -2.31 2.58 -0.71
CA ALA A 132 -2.35 1.62 -1.81
C ALA A 132 -1.01 0.92 -2.11
N THR A 133 0.12 1.48 -1.67
CA THR A 133 1.46 0.91 -1.90
C THR A 133 2.10 0.30 -0.66
N SER A 134 1.41 0.31 0.48
CA SER A 134 1.90 -0.22 1.76
C SER A 134 0.94 -1.29 2.28
N PRO A 135 0.94 -2.51 1.70
CA PRO A 135 0.02 -3.61 2.02
C PRO A 135 -0.02 -3.98 3.51
N ASP A 136 1.09 -3.79 4.25
CA ASP A 136 1.19 -4.17 5.67
C ASP A 136 0.80 -3.05 6.64
N PHE A 137 0.37 -1.88 6.15
CA PHE A 137 0.09 -0.74 7.02
C PHE A 137 -1.17 -0.95 7.87
N LEU A 138 -2.24 -1.50 7.28
CA LEU A 138 -3.52 -1.78 7.94
C LEU A 138 -4.20 -2.98 7.25
N PRO A 139 -4.97 -3.81 7.98
CA PRO A 139 -5.59 -5.00 7.39
C PRO A 139 -6.74 -4.67 6.43
N GLY A 140 -6.66 -5.21 5.21
CA GLY A 140 -7.79 -5.33 4.27
C GLY A 140 -8.51 -4.03 3.95
N LEU A 141 -9.83 -3.99 4.20
CA LEU A 141 -10.68 -2.84 3.86
C LEU A 141 -10.31 -1.57 4.65
N VAL A 142 -9.73 -1.72 5.84
CA VAL A 142 -9.35 -0.59 6.70
C VAL A 142 -8.25 0.23 6.04
N GLN A 143 -7.30 -0.40 5.36
CA GLN A 143 -6.25 0.28 4.60
C GLN A 143 -6.80 1.25 3.55
N TRP A 144 -7.92 0.90 2.92
CA TRP A 144 -8.53 1.71 1.88
C TRP A 144 -9.46 2.79 2.44
N LEU A 145 -10.14 2.50 3.55
CA LEU A 145 -11.19 3.37 4.09
C LEU A 145 -10.74 4.24 5.26
N TRP A 146 -9.62 3.96 5.93
CA TRP A 146 -9.21 4.69 7.13
C TRP A 146 -9.11 6.21 6.94
N PRO A 147 -8.64 6.78 5.81
CA PRO A 147 -8.58 8.23 5.67
C PRO A 147 -9.99 8.80 5.62
N THR A 148 -10.88 8.15 4.88
CA THR A 148 -12.29 8.55 4.80
C THR A 148 -12.98 8.43 6.16
N VAL A 149 -12.81 7.31 6.86
CA VAL A 149 -13.38 7.08 8.20
C VAL A 149 -12.88 8.12 9.21
N LEU A 150 -11.59 8.47 9.17
CA LEU A 150 -10.99 9.41 10.12
C LEU A 150 -11.33 10.88 9.80
N PHE A 151 -11.27 11.28 8.53
CA PHE A 151 -11.42 12.68 8.14
C PHE A 151 -12.86 13.10 7.89
N THR A 152 -13.75 12.20 7.49
CA THR A 152 -15.15 12.54 7.20
C THR A 152 -15.89 13.12 8.41
N PRO A 153 -15.79 12.58 9.65
CA PRO A 153 -16.43 13.16 10.83
C PRO A 153 -15.91 14.57 11.14
N VAL A 154 -14.60 14.79 10.96
CA VAL A 154 -13.94 16.09 11.21
C VAL A 154 -14.39 17.13 10.19
N ILE A 155 -14.38 16.76 8.90
CA ILE A 155 -14.84 17.61 7.79
C ILE A 155 -16.33 17.94 7.98
N ALA A 156 -17.17 16.94 8.28
CA ALA A 156 -18.59 17.14 8.51
C ALA A 156 -18.86 18.09 9.69
N ARG A 157 -18.14 17.92 10.80
CA ARG A 157 -18.24 18.81 11.98
C ARG A 157 -17.81 20.24 11.64
N HIS A 158 -16.71 20.41 10.92
CA HIS A 158 -16.20 21.73 10.54
C HIS A 158 -17.13 22.43 9.54
N GLN A 159 -17.61 21.72 8.51
CA GLN A 159 -18.55 22.26 7.53
C GLN A 159 -19.88 22.67 8.16
N ARG A 160 -20.42 21.89 9.11
CA ARG A 160 -21.63 22.27 9.86
C ARG A 160 -21.44 23.58 10.64
N ARG A 161 -20.27 23.77 11.25
CA ARG A 161 -19.96 24.98 12.03
C ARG A 161 -19.77 26.23 11.15
N VAL A 162 -19.19 26.07 9.96
CA VAL A 162 -18.81 27.22 9.11
C VAL A 162 -19.86 27.55 8.06
N PHE A 163 -20.59 26.56 7.53
CA PHE A 163 -21.43 26.72 6.33
C PHE A 163 -22.93 26.40 6.51
N LYS A 164 -23.39 25.98 7.70
CA LYS A 164 -24.80 25.62 7.99
C LYS A 164 -25.44 24.65 6.96
N LEU A 165 -24.66 23.78 6.32
CA LEU A 165 -25.17 22.78 5.38
C LEU A 165 -25.83 21.60 6.12
N SER A 166 -26.88 21.02 5.52
CA SER A 166 -27.59 19.87 6.12
C SER A 166 -26.75 18.59 6.01
N LEU A 167 -26.98 17.65 6.92
CA LEU A 167 -26.30 16.34 6.92
C LEU A 167 -26.50 15.58 5.60
N ALA A 168 -27.66 15.78 4.95
CA ALA A 168 -27.95 15.20 3.64
C ALA A 168 -27.01 15.71 2.54
N THR A 169 -26.57 16.97 2.60
CA THR A 169 -25.65 17.55 1.60
C THR A 169 -24.20 17.05 1.77
N VAL A 170 -23.80 16.76 3.01
CA VAL A 170 -22.48 16.18 3.32
C VAL A 170 -22.45 14.69 2.96
N LEU A 171 -23.55 13.96 3.19
CA LEU A 171 -23.69 12.55 2.82
C LEU A 171 -23.90 12.35 1.32
N SER A 172 -24.53 13.29 0.60
CA SER A 172 -24.68 13.20 -0.87
C SER A 172 -23.36 13.31 -1.62
N ALA A 173 -22.34 13.93 -1.02
CA ALA A 173 -20.97 13.91 -1.55
C ALA A 173 -20.27 12.54 -1.35
N LEU A 174 -20.84 11.67 -0.52
CA LEU A 174 -20.36 10.33 -0.19
C LEU A 174 -20.97 9.22 -1.09
N ILE A 175 -21.98 9.54 -1.91
CA ILE A 175 -22.75 8.56 -2.72
C ILE A 175 -22.18 8.39 -4.15
N LEU A 176 -20.99 8.92 -4.44
CA LEU A 176 -20.22 8.54 -5.63
C LEU A 176 -19.06 7.59 -5.29
N LEU A 177 -19.23 6.76 -4.25
CA LEU A 177 -18.47 5.52 -4.17
C LEU A 177 -19.02 4.60 -5.26
N PRO A 178 -18.21 4.19 -6.26
CA PRO A 178 -18.66 3.13 -7.15
C PRO A 178 -18.88 1.90 -6.27
N THR A 179 -20.14 1.47 -6.17
CA THR A 179 -20.50 0.09 -5.88
C THR A 179 -19.98 -0.79 -7.01
N THR A 180 -18.67 -1.00 -7.02
CA THR A 180 -18.01 -2.14 -7.63
C THR A 180 -17.18 -2.77 -6.53
N LEU A 181 -17.90 -3.34 -5.56
CA LEU A 181 -17.36 -4.30 -4.61
C LEU A 181 -17.11 -5.61 -5.36
N GLN A 182 -16.07 -5.63 -6.19
CA GLN A 182 -15.30 -6.81 -6.61
C GLN A 182 -14.17 -6.31 -7.53
N ALA A 183 -12.93 -6.76 -7.29
CA ALA A 183 -11.71 -6.56 -8.09
C ALA A 183 -10.73 -5.47 -7.61
N ALA A 184 -10.13 -5.69 -6.43
CA ALA A 184 -8.73 -5.36 -6.17
C ALA A 184 -8.16 -6.32 -5.10
N GLN A 185 -8.36 -7.61 -5.32
CA GLN A 185 -7.37 -8.61 -4.91
C GLN A 185 -6.38 -8.72 -6.08
N PRO A 186 -5.08 -8.93 -5.84
CA PRO A 186 -4.09 -8.99 -6.90
C PRO A 186 -4.31 -10.30 -7.68
N TYR A 187 -5.09 -10.24 -8.75
CA TYR A 187 -5.01 -11.25 -9.80
C TYR A 187 -4.20 -10.65 -10.93
N GLY A 188 -2.91 -10.98 -10.91
CA GLY A 188 -2.23 -11.23 -12.17
C GLY A 188 -3.03 -12.31 -12.89
N ILE A 189 -3.72 -11.94 -13.97
CA ILE A 189 -4.14 -12.92 -14.96
C ILE A 189 -2.96 -13.07 -15.90
N ALA A 190 -2.07 -13.96 -15.48
CA ALA A 190 -1.47 -14.89 -16.41
C ALA A 190 -2.60 -15.46 -17.28
N SER A 191 -2.40 -15.39 -18.59
CA SER A 191 -3.27 -16.02 -19.59
C SER A 191 -3.65 -17.43 -19.14
N SER A 192 -4.96 -17.67 -18.97
CA SER A 192 -5.50 -19.02 -18.84
C SER A 192 -5.42 -19.71 -20.21
N VAL A 193 -4.22 -20.15 -20.57
CA VAL A 193 -4.08 -21.38 -21.33
C VAL A 193 -4.66 -22.46 -20.42
N PHE A 194 -5.56 -23.29 -20.96
CA PHE A 194 -5.98 -24.52 -20.31
C PHE A 194 -4.75 -25.39 -20.06
N ALA A 195 -4.09 -25.16 -18.93
CA ALA A 195 -3.22 -26.13 -18.32
C ALA A 195 -4.16 -27.19 -17.72
N ILE A 196 -4.12 -28.39 -18.29
CA ILE A 196 -4.49 -29.61 -17.58
C ILE A 196 -3.91 -29.45 -16.17
N PRO A 197 -4.69 -29.59 -15.08
CA PRO A 197 -4.14 -29.42 -13.74
C PRO A 197 -3.04 -30.46 -13.58
N ALA A 198 -1.79 -30.02 -13.70
CA ALA A 198 -0.67 -30.79 -13.22
C ALA A 198 -0.96 -30.99 -11.75
N GLN A 199 -1.08 -32.24 -11.33
CA GLN A 199 -1.23 -32.60 -9.94
C GLN A 199 -0.12 -31.89 -9.17
N ALA A 200 -0.49 -30.85 -8.40
CA ALA A 200 0.49 -30.02 -7.71
C ALA A 200 1.36 -30.96 -6.87
N LYS A 201 2.67 -30.98 -7.16
CA LYS A 201 3.63 -31.80 -6.43
C LYS A 201 3.63 -31.30 -4.99
N LYS A 202 2.93 -32.01 -4.11
CA LYS A 202 2.91 -31.74 -2.68
C LYS A 202 4.26 -32.14 -2.12
N LEU A 203 5.02 -31.16 -1.66
CA LEU A 203 6.34 -31.34 -1.08
C LEU A 203 6.24 -31.48 0.43
N SER A 204 7.22 -32.18 1.00
CA SER A 204 7.48 -32.18 2.43
C SER A 204 8.76 -31.41 2.74
N LEU A 205 8.72 -30.66 3.83
CA LEU A 205 9.86 -29.90 4.34
C LEU A 205 10.07 -30.28 5.80
N THR A 206 11.27 -30.77 6.11
CA THR A 206 11.69 -30.98 7.50
C THR A 206 12.60 -29.84 7.91
N ILE A 207 12.27 -29.12 8.98
CA ILE A 207 13.14 -28.11 9.55
C ILE A 207 13.68 -28.61 10.88
N THR A 208 15.00 -28.63 10.99
CA THR A 208 15.69 -28.90 12.25
C THR A 208 16.20 -27.57 12.82
N VAL A 209 15.73 -27.21 14.01
CA VAL A 209 16.25 -26.06 14.75
C VAL A 209 17.27 -26.58 15.76
N THR A 210 18.51 -26.12 15.66
CA THR A 210 19.57 -26.46 16.62
C THR A 210 19.66 -25.40 17.70
N SER A 211 19.76 -25.85 18.95
CA SER A 211 19.87 -24.99 20.13
C SER A 211 21.09 -25.34 20.97
N ASN A 212 21.65 -24.32 21.64
CA ASN A 212 22.67 -24.47 22.68
C ASN A 212 22.09 -24.78 24.08
N LYS A 213 20.77 -24.84 24.21
CA LYS A 213 20.03 -25.18 25.43
C LYS A 213 19.18 -26.41 25.18
N ASN A 214 19.43 -27.49 25.93
CA ASN A 214 18.70 -28.76 25.81
C ASN A 214 17.36 -28.78 26.59
N ASP A 215 16.74 -27.62 26.80
CA ASP A 215 15.52 -27.47 27.58
C ASP A 215 14.56 -26.51 26.89
N GLY A 216 13.28 -26.54 27.24
CA GLY A 216 12.27 -25.68 26.64
C GLY A 216 11.69 -26.16 25.30
N THR A 217 10.84 -25.33 24.74
CA THR A 217 10.00 -25.64 23.59
C THR A 217 10.28 -24.66 22.45
N VAL A 218 10.55 -25.16 21.25
CA VAL A 218 10.74 -24.33 20.06
C VAL A 218 9.40 -24.11 19.38
N TYR A 219 9.06 -22.83 19.19
CA TYR A 219 7.96 -22.38 18.36
C TYR A 219 8.53 -21.93 17.02
N LEU A 220 8.20 -22.66 15.97
CA LEU A 220 8.63 -22.37 14.60
C LEU A 220 7.44 -21.91 13.76
N ARG A 221 7.62 -20.79 13.06
CA ARG A 221 6.68 -20.27 12.07
C ARG A 221 7.27 -20.41 10.68
N LEU A 222 6.52 -21.05 9.78
CA LEU A 222 6.82 -21.12 8.35
C LEU A 222 6.06 -20.04 7.60
N MET A 223 6.74 -19.29 6.74
CA MET A 223 6.20 -18.18 5.98
C MET A 223 6.48 -18.37 4.49
N ASN A 224 5.59 -17.87 3.63
CA ASN A 224 5.80 -17.84 2.18
C ASN A 224 6.61 -16.61 1.75
N GLU A 225 6.91 -16.49 0.46
CA GLU A 225 7.59 -15.32 -0.16
C GLU A 225 6.97 -13.94 0.14
N LYS A 226 5.70 -13.90 0.58
CA LYS A 226 4.96 -12.68 0.92
C LYS A 226 4.96 -12.39 2.42
N ASN A 227 5.75 -13.12 3.20
CA ASN A 227 5.79 -13.04 4.66
C ASN A 227 4.45 -13.41 5.32
N GLU A 228 3.62 -14.21 4.64
CA GLU A 228 2.36 -14.72 5.19
C GLU A 228 2.61 -16.07 5.88
N LYS A 229 2.00 -16.28 7.05
CA LYS A 229 2.09 -17.56 7.77
C LYS A 229 1.47 -18.67 6.92
N VAL A 230 2.28 -19.67 6.59
CA VAL A 230 1.85 -20.89 5.90
C VAL A 230 1.44 -21.94 6.92
N ASP A 231 2.31 -22.18 7.90
CA ASP A 231 2.11 -23.19 8.94
C ASP A 231 2.94 -22.85 10.18
N GLU A 232 2.70 -23.56 11.26
CA GLU A 232 3.45 -23.44 12.51
C GLU A 232 3.67 -24.81 13.16
N CYS A 233 4.79 -24.95 13.84
CA CYS A 233 5.15 -26.17 14.54
C CYS A 233 5.68 -25.84 15.92
N VAL A 234 5.30 -26.66 16.89
CA VAL A 234 5.78 -26.59 18.26
C VAL A 234 6.48 -27.90 18.56
N ALA A 235 7.76 -27.85 18.88
CA ALA A 235 8.58 -29.04 19.12
C ALA A 235 9.48 -28.85 20.34
N LYS A 236 9.48 -29.83 21.23
CA LYS A 236 10.42 -29.85 22.36
C LYS A 236 11.85 -30.05 21.87
N VAL A 237 12.80 -29.41 22.55
CA VAL A 237 14.22 -29.63 22.26
C VAL A 237 14.65 -30.96 22.88
N VAL A 238 15.15 -31.88 22.05
CA VAL A 238 15.74 -33.16 22.46
C VAL A 238 17.13 -33.24 21.85
N ASP A 239 18.15 -33.49 22.67
CA ASP A 239 19.57 -33.53 22.25
C ASP A 239 20.01 -32.30 21.43
N GLY A 240 19.57 -31.11 21.86
CA GLY A 240 19.91 -29.82 21.24
C GLY A 240 19.22 -29.58 19.90
N LYS A 241 18.18 -30.35 19.57
CA LYS A 241 17.44 -30.24 18.32
C LYS A 241 15.93 -30.24 18.55
N ALA A 242 15.23 -29.37 17.85
CA ALA A 242 13.79 -29.45 17.66
C ALA A 242 13.52 -29.74 16.17
N VAL A 243 12.66 -30.71 15.88
CA VAL A 243 12.37 -31.15 14.51
C VAL A 243 10.91 -30.89 14.17
N CYS A 244 10.68 -30.14 13.11
CA CYS A 244 9.37 -29.79 12.58
C CYS A 244 9.19 -30.34 11.17
N GLN A 245 8.06 -30.99 10.92
CA GLN A 245 7.71 -31.53 9.61
C GLN A 245 6.50 -30.80 9.06
N PHE A 246 6.63 -30.32 7.83
CA PHE A 246 5.58 -29.65 7.08
C PHE A 246 5.27 -30.47 5.84
N GLU A 247 3.99 -30.69 5.57
CA GLU A 247 3.52 -31.47 4.43
C GLU A 247 2.56 -30.66 3.56
N GLY A 248 2.41 -31.07 2.30
CA GLY A 248 1.44 -30.43 1.40
C GLY A 248 1.90 -29.09 0.85
N LEU A 249 3.18 -28.76 0.95
CA LEU A 249 3.74 -27.51 0.47
C LEU A 249 3.81 -27.48 -1.06
N THR A 250 3.56 -26.33 -1.67
CA THR A 250 3.79 -26.11 -3.10
C THR A 250 5.23 -25.68 -3.33
N PRO A 251 5.84 -26.00 -4.48
CA PRO A 251 7.15 -25.45 -4.84
C PRO A 251 7.13 -23.92 -4.80
N GLY A 252 8.15 -23.30 -4.21
CA GLY A 252 8.21 -21.85 -4.02
C GLY A 252 9.23 -21.42 -2.97
N GLN A 253 9.27 -20.14 -2.65
CA GLN A 253 10.15 -19.59 -1.63
C GLN A 253 9.49 -19.55 -0.26
N TYR A 254 10.25 -19.95 0.75
CA TYR A 254 9.82 -19.98 2.13
C TYR A 254 10.85 -19.33 3.05
N ALA A 255 10.38 -18.81 4.17
CA ALA A 255 11.22 -18.37 5.28
C ALA A 255 10.73 -19.05 6.57
N ALA A 256 11.63 -19.30 7.50
CA ALA A 256 11.31 -19.84 8.82
C ALA A 256 11.87 -18.94 9.90
N ALA A 257 11.08 -18.69 10.93
CA ALA A 257 11.50 -17.99 12.14
C ALA A 257 11.16 -18.86 13.34
N ALA A 258 12.06 -18.96 14.30
CA ALA A 258 11.84 -19.71 15.51
C ALA A 258 12.34 -18.97 16.75
N PHE A 259 11.64 -19.18 17.86
CA PHE A 259 12.14 -18.85 19.20
C PHE A 259 12.00 -20.07 20.10
N GLN A 260 12.85 -20.14 21.13
CA GLN A 260 12.86 -21.18 22.13
C GLN A 260 12.35 -20.61 23.44
N ASP A 261 11.14 -21.02 23.80
CA ASP A 261 10.53 -20.72 25.09
C ASP A 261 11.18 -21.60 26.16
N LEU A 262 11.88 -20.97 27.10
CA LEU A 262 12.59 -21.66 28.18
C LEU A 262 11.77 -21.71 29.48
N ASN A 263 10.73 -20.88 29.61
CA ASN A 263 9.91 -20.78 30.83
C ASN A 263 8.48 -21.32 30.67
N ASP A 264 8.15 -21.87 29.49
CA ASP A 264 6.90 -22.55 29.14
C ASP A 264 5.67 -21.63 29.29
N ASP A 265 5.82 -20.35 28.99
CA ASP A 265 4.73 -19.36 29.00
C ASP A 265 4.07 -19.13 27.63
N GLY A 266 4.65 -19.70 26.58
CA GLY A 266 4.18 -19.61 25.19
C GLY A 266 4.44 -18.26 24.53
N GLU A 267 5.14 -17.34 25.19
CA GLU A 267 5.47 -16.01 24.69
C GLU A 267 6.99 -15.85 24.54
N MET A 268 7.42 -15.00 23.59
CA MET A 268 8.83 -14.66 23.48
C MET A 268 9.13 -13.50 24.43
N ASN A 269 9.93 -13.77 25.45
CA ASN A 269 10.30 -12.75 26.43
C ASN A 269 11.22 -11.68 25.81
N ALA A 270 10.98 -10.42 26.16
CA ALA A 270 11.80 -9.28 25.72
C ALA A 270 12.22 -8.39 26.89
N ASN A 271 13.41 -7.78 26.80
CA ASN A 271 13.87 -6.81 27.79
C ASN A 271 13.16 -5.45 27.63
N MET A 272 13.44 -4.50 28.53
CA MET A 272 12.80 -3.16 28.51
C MET A 272 13.05 -2.34 27.23
N PHE A 273 13.96 -2.77 26.35
CA PHE A 273 14.24 -2.16 25.05
C PHE A 273 13.62 -2.95 23.89
N GLY A 274 12.82 -3.98 24.16
CA GLY A 274 12.16 -4.81 23.16
C GLY A 274 13.04 -5.84 22.48
N MET A 275 14.26 -6.09 22.99
CA MET A 275 15.13 -7.15 22.45
C MET A 275 14.78 -8.50 23.07
N PRO A 276 14.68 -9.58 22.29
CA PRO A 276 14.44 -10.93 22.81
C PRO A 276 15.49 -11.31 23.86
N VAL A 277 15.05 -11.90 24.97
CA VAL A 277 15.95 -12.47 26.00
C VAL A 277 16.07 -13.99 25.91
N GLU A 278 15.24 -14.59 25.07
CA GLU A 278 15.23 -16.03 24.78
C GLU A 278 15.87 -16.33 23.42
N PRO A 279 16.41 -17.55 23.22
CA PRO A 279 17.08 -17.90 21.98
C PRO A 279 16.13 -17.79 20.79
N TYR A 280 16.57 -17.11 19.73
CA TYR A 280 15.79 -16.97 18.50
C TYR A 280 16.67 -17.13 17.26
N GLY A 281 16.03 -17.39 16.13
CA GLY A 281 16.73 -17.70 14.88
C GLY A 281 15.83 -17.62 13.67
N PHE A 282 16.46 -17.48 12.52
CA PHE A 282 15.81 -17.42 11.22
C PHE A 282 16.48 -18.41 10.26
N SER A 283 15.75 -18.84 9.23
CA SER A 283 16.30 -19.61 8.12
C SER A 283 17.49 -18.90 7.48
N ASN A 284 18.37 -19.69 6.85
CA ASN A 284 19.69 -19.26 6.36
C ASN A 284 20.64 -18.73 7.45
N ASN A 285 20.30 -18.90 8.73
CA ASN A 285 21.01 -18.26 9.86
C ASN A 285 21.14 -16.74 9.68
N ALA A 286 20.14 -16.12 9.05
CA ALA A 286 20.15 -14.69 8.75
C ALA A 286 20.23 -13.85 10.04
N ARG A 287 21.02 -12.78 10.03
CA ARG A 287 21.18 -11.86 11.18
C ARG A 287 21.27 -10.40 10.76
N GLY A 288 20.49 -9.55 11.42
CA GLY A 288 20.61 -8.10 11.33
C GLY A 288 21.58 -7.54 12.37
N GLN A 289 22.20 -6.39 12.07
CA GLN A 289 23.09 -5.68 13.01
C GLN A 289 22.34 -4.79 14.01
N PHE A 290 21.19 -4.24 13.60
CA PHE A 290 20.38 -3.31 14.41
C PHE A 290 18.88 -3.67 14.35
N GLY A 291 18.57 -4.95 14.54
CA GLY A 291 17.21 -5.48 14.46
C GLY A 291 17.18 -6.88 13.83
N PRO A 292 15.97 -7.40 13.52
CA PRO A 292 15.85 -8.64 12.75
C PRO A 292 16.54 -8.50 11.37
N PRO A 293 17.00 -9.62 10.78
CA PRO A 293 17.48 -9.61 9.39
C PRO A 293 16.38 -9.17 8.43
N SER A 294 16.76 -8.76 7.21
CA SER A 294 15.77 -8.53 6.17
C SER A 294 15.01 -9.83 5.87
N PHE A 295 13.77 -9.72 5.39
CA PHE A 295 12.99 -10.91 5.06
C PHE A 295 13.61 -11.68 3.89
N ASP A 296 14.15 -10.96 2.91
CA ASP A 296 14.80 -11.53 1.74
C ASP A 296 16.00 -12.42 2.12
N ASP A 297 16.76 -12.05 3.17
CA ASP A 297 17.89 -12.86 3.66
C ASP A 297 17.46 -14.21 4.25
N GLN A 298 16.19 -14.34 4.64
CA GLN A 298 15.63 -15.55 5.26
C GLN A 298 15.08 -16.53 4.22
N LEU A 299 14.86 -16.09 2.98
CA LEU A 299 14.20 -16.90 1.95
C LEU A 299 15.08 -18.05 1.46
N PHE A 300 14.49 -19.23 1.31
CA PHE A 300 15.07 -20.40 0.65
C PHE A 300 14.06 -21.01 -0.33
N ASP A 301 14.58 -21.53 -1.45
CA ASP A 301 13.77 -22.18 -2.48
C ASP A 301 13.44 -23.62 -2.07
N LEU A 302 12.18 -24.01 -2.11
CA LEU A 302 11.71 -25.38 -1.96
C LEU A 302 11.24 -25.91 -3.32
N GLN A 303 12.04 -26.74 -3.99
CA GLN A 303 11.69 -27.32 -5.31
C GLN A 303 11.44 -28.83 -5.23
N SER A 304 11.95 -29.47 -4.17
CA SER A 304 11.81 -30.89 -3.89
C SER A 304 11.60 -31.14 -2.40
N ASN A 305 11.40 -32.40 -2.01
CA ASN A 305 11.33 -32.72 -0.58
C ASN A 305 12.71 -32.50 0.02
N GLU A 306 12.78 -31.61 1.00
CA GLU A 306 14.06 -31.11 1.50
C GLU A 306 14.08 -31.04 3.02
N SER A 307 15.29 -31.00 3.57
CA SER A 307 15.56 -30.77 4.98
C SER A 307 16.36 -29.48 5.13
N ASN A 308 15.85 -28.54 5.92
CA ASN A 308 16.54 -27.30 6.25
C ASN A 308 17.00 -27.32 7.71
N THR A 309 18.09 -26.64 8.04
CA THR A 309 18.61 -26.56 9.41
C THR A 309 19.13 -25.16 9.70
N PHE A 310 18.73 -24.59 10.85
CA PHE A 310 19.25 -23.31 11.33
C PHE A 310 19.31 -23.27 12.86
N GLU A 311 20.09 -22.33 13.38
CA GLU A 311 20.41 -22.20 14.80
C GLU A 311 19.57 -21.11 15.48
N VAL A 312 19.07 -21.41 16.69
CA VAL A 312 18.63 -20.40 17.66
C VAL A 312 19.78 -20.08 18.62
N LYS A 313 20.02 -18.79 18.91
CA LYS A 313 21.06 -18.36 19.87
C LYS A 313 20.59 -17.22 20.75
#